data_AF-A0A971UJM8-F1
#
_entry.id   AF-A0A971UJM8-F1
#
_cell.length_a   1.000
_cell.length_b   1.000
_cell.length_c   1.000
_cell.angle_alpha   90.00
_cell.angle_beta   90.00
_cell.angle_gamma   90.00
#
_symmetry.space_group_name_H-M   'P 1'
#
loop_
_entity.id
_entity.type
_entity.pdbx_description
1 polymer ?
#
loop_
_entity_poly.entity_id
_entity_poly.type
_entity_poly.pdbx_seq_one_letter_code
_entity_poly.pdbx_strand_id
1 'polypeptide(L)'
;LESQVQFFLDRIKDDLKDESAYEDDTVKRVSRDANTLAVLALVLGKHDEANRYQASAATLLNGSLALAEKSQDYQAARSAYAQLVESLNGPHGAQDLAWKSVGNIVDLMHQVPSLNTKLRGQVRSAERFSKSPDVAAGLAATLAAISQVALFDNSYCADQADQASWVELCGLMRDAARDVNQAVRSGDRDSAVENLKPLTRTCDDCHAQFKD
;
A
#
# COMPACT_ATOMS: atom_id res chain seq x y z
N LEU A 1 -1.13 -2.24 -10.37
CA LEU A 1 -1.67 -2.23 -8.99
C LEU A 1 -2.77 -3.27 -8.77
N GLU A 2 -3.49 -3.71 -9.80
CA GLU A 2 -4.58 -4.70 -9.67
C GLU A 2 -4.17 -6.02 -8.99
N SER A 3 -2.99 -6.55 -9.31
CA SER A 3 -2.45 -7.75 -8.65
C SER A 3 -2.13 -7.52 -7.17
N GLN A 4 -1.83 -6.28 -6.77
CA GLN A 4 -1.58 -5.94 -5.37
C GLN A 4 -2.87 -5.96 -4.56
N VAL A 5 -3.98 -5.48 -5.13
CA VAL A 5 -5.30 -5.61 -4.49
C VAL A 5 -5.60 -7.09 -4.20
N GLN A 6 -5.39 -7.98 -5.17
CA GLN A 6 -5.60 -9.41 -4.94
C GLN A 6 -4.66 -9.97 -3.87
N PHE A 7 -3.38 -9.62 -3.93
CA PHE A 7 -2.39 -10.05 -2.94
C PHE A 7 -2.81 -9.71 -1.50
N PHE A 8 -3.28 -8.48 -1.26
CA PHE A 8 -3.71 -8.08 0.08
C PHE A 8 -5.05 -8.71 0.48
N LEU A 9 -6.00 -8.87 -0.44
CA LEU A 9 -7.24 -9.61 -0.16
C LEU A 9 -6.93 -11.06 0.25
N ASP A 10 -6.08 -11.76 -0.50
CA ASP A 10 -5.71 -13.15 -0.21
C ASP A 10 -4.96 -13.26 1.12
N ARG A 11 -4.05 -12.33 1.42
CA ARG A 11 -3.32 -12.34 2.69
C ARG A 11 -4.24 -12.12 3.89
N ILE A 12 -5.19 -11.19 3.79
CA ILE A 12 -6.20 -10.97 4.82
C ILE A 12 -7.08 -12.21 5.00
N LYS A 13 -7.50 -12.85 3.89
CA LYS A 13 -8.26 -14.10 3.94
C LYS A 13 -7.52 -15.18 4.72
N ASP A 14 -6.22 -15.33 4.47
CA ASP A 14 -5.37 -16.29 5.16
C ASP A 14 -5.21 -15.95 6.64
N ASP A 15 -5.15 -14.67 6.99
CA ASP A 15 -5.07 -14.18 8.37
C ASP A 15 -6.40 -14.38 9.14
N LEU A 16 -7.54 -14.41 8.43
CA LEU A 16 -8.88 -14.60 9.00
C LEU A 16 -9.38 -16.05 8.95
N LYS A 17 -8.51 -17.02 8.61
CA LYS A 17 -8.93 -18.42 8.43
C LYS A 17 -9.13 -19.17 9.77
N ASP A 18 -8.45 -18.74 10.81
CA ASP A 18 -8.37 -19.43 12.10
C ASP A 18 -8.43 -18.41 13.24
N GLU A 19 -9.52 -18.44 14.00
CA GLU A 19 -9.76 -17.58 15.17
C GLU A 19 -8.67 -17.74 16.24
N SER A 20 -8.17 -18.97 16.42
CA SER A 20 -7.15 -19.25 17.43
C SER A 20 -5.78 -18.68 17.09
N ALA A 21 -5.53 -18.36 15.81
CA ALA A 21 -4.31 -17.70 15.34
C ALA A 21 -4.49 -16.18 15.15
N TYR A 22 -5.67 -15.64 15.47
CA TYR A 22 -6.01 -14.23 15.32
C TYR A 22 -5.59 -13.41 16.55
N GLU A 23 -4.28 -13.36 16.76
CA GLU A 23 -3.64 -12.64 17.88
C GLU A 23 -3.13 -11.25 17.43
N ASP A 24 -2.56 -10.49 18.36
CA ASP A 24 -2.09 -9.11 18.17
C ASP A 24 -1.33 -8.86 16.86
N ASP A 25 -0.41 -9.74 16.48
CA ASP A 25 0.38 -9.58 15.24
C ASP A 25 -0.45 -9.79 13.98
N THR A 26 -1.44 -10.68 14.03
CA THR A 26 -2.41 -10.91 12.96
C THR A 26 -3.42 -9.77 12.90
N VAL A 27 -3.94 -9.31 14.04
CA VAL A 27 -4.80 -8.11 14.15
C VAL A 27 -4.13 -6.88 13.52
N LYS A 28 -2.87 -6.61 13.90
CA LYS A 28 -2.08 -5.50 13.33
C LYS A 28 -1.81 -5.69 11.85
N ARG A 29 -1.62 -6.93 11.38
CA ARG A 29 -1.39 -7.22 9.95
C ARG A 29 -2.66 -6.99 9.14
N VAL A 30 -3.81 -7.46 9.60
CA VAL A 30 -5.11 -7.20 8.96
C VAL A 30 -5.42 -5.70 8.90
N SER A 31 -5.20 -4.96 9.99
CA SER A 31 -5.38 -3.50 9.98
C SER A 31 -4.49 -2.83 8.92
N ARG A 32 -3.18 -3.14 8.90
CA ARG A 32 -2.24 -2.57 7.93
C ARG A 32 -2.59 -2.92 6.49
N ASP A 33 -3.01 -4.15 6.23
CA ASP A 33 -3.38 -4.59 4.88
C ASP A 33 -4.68 -3.97 4.39
N ALA A 34 -5.66 -3.84 5.28
CA ALA A 34 -6.91 -3.17 4.98
C ALA A 34 -6.68 -1.68 4.70
N ASN A 35 -5.85 -0.99 5.49
CA ASN A 35 -5.45 0.39 5.19
C ASN A 35 -4.70 0.50 3.86
N THR A 36 -3.84 -0.47 3.53
CA THR A 36 -3.13 -0.52 2.25
C THR A 36 -4.10 -0.76 1.08
N LEU A 37 -5.12 -1.59 1.24
CA LEU A 37 -6.17 -1.78 0.24
C LEU A 37 -6.94 -0.49 -0.02
N ALA A 38 -7.24 0.31 1.01
CA ALA A 38 -7.89 1.61 0.84
C ALA A 38 -7.05 2.58 0.00
N VAL A 39 -5.73 2.62 0.23
CA VAL A 39 -4.77 3.37 -0.60
C VAL A 39 -4.80 2.89 -2.05
N LEU A 40 -4.68 1.58 -2.27
CA LEU A 40 -4.69 0.99 -3.61
C LEU A 40 -5.99 1.30 -4.35
N ALA A 41 -7.12 1.26 -3.65
CA ALA A 41 -8.43 1.59 -4.19
C ALA A 41 -8.51 3.03 -4.67
N LEU A 42 -8.05 3.99 -3.85
CA LEU A 42 -8.03 5.40 -4.22
C LEU A 42 -7.17 5.62 -5.47
N VAL A 43 -5.95 5.07 -5.47
CA VAL A 43 -5.02 5.23 -6.62
C VAL A 43 -5.60 4.59 -7.88
N LEU A 44 -6.18 3.39 -7.81
CA LEU A 44 -6.80 2.72 -8.97
C LEU A 44 -8.05 3.45 -9.47
N GLY A 45 -8.87 4.02 -8.57
CA GLY A 45 -10.04 4.80 -8.94
C GLY A 45 -9.70 6.12 -9.63
N LYS A 46 -8.54 6.71 -9.29
CA LYS A 46 -8.01 7.94 -9.90
C LYS A 46 -6.99 7.68 -11.01
N HIS A 47 -6.75 6.43 -11.37
CA HIS A 47 -5.77 6.09 -12.39
C HIS A 47 -6.28 6.49 -13.78
N ASP A 48 -5.39 7.04 -14.62
CA ASP A 48 -5.74 7.49 -15.96
C ASP A 48 -6.03 6.32 -16.92
N GLU A 49 -5.37 5.18 -16.70
CA GLU A 49 -5.63 3.95 -17.45
C GLU A 49 -6.77 3.13 -16.84
N ALA A 50 -7.65 2.63 -17.72
CA ALA A 50 -8.74 1.75 -17.35
C ALA A 50 -8.23 0.49 -16.64
N ASN A 51 -8.89 0.11 -15.55
CA ASN A 51 -8.53 -1.06 -14.75
C ASN A 51 -9.77 -1.71 -14.12
N ARG A 52 -9.65 -2.98 -13.69
CA ARG A 52 -10.78 -3.79 -13.21
C ARG A 52 -11.46 -3.25 -11.95
N TYR A 53 -10.76 -2.44 -11.17
CA TYR A 53 -11.26 -1.91 -9.89
C TYR A 53 -11.76 -0.48 -10.00
N GLN A 54 -11.62 0.19 -11.14
CA GLN A 54 -11.94 1.61 -11.25
C GLN A 54 -13.42 1.88 -10.95
N ALA A 55 -14.33 1.06 -11.50
CA ALA A 55 -15.76 1.18 -11.24
C ALA A 55 -16.14 0.89 -9.78
N SER A 56 -15.41 -0.02 -9.12
CA SER A 56 -15.65 -0.45 -7.74
C SER A 56 -14.74 0.25 -6.71
N ALA A 57 -13.98 1.26 -7.13
CA ALA A 57 -12.92 1.85 -6.31
C ALA A 57 -13.45 2.43 -4.99
N ALA A 58 -14.59 3.12 -5.03
CA ALA A 58 -15.23 3.65 -3.82
C ALA A 58 -15.69 2.52 -2.87
N THR A 59 -16.24 1.44 -3.44
CA THR A 59 -16.65 0.25 -2.68
C THR A 59 -15.46 -0.42 -2.02
N LEU A 60 -14.37 -0.65 -2.78
CA LEU A 60 -13.13 -1.21 -2.27
C LEU A 60 -12.53 -0.32 -1.17
N LEU A 61 -12.49 0.99 -1.38
CA LEU A 61 -11.96 1.96 -0.42
C LEU A 61 -12.74 1.91 0.90
N ASN A 62 -14.04 2.09 0.85
CA ASN A 62 -14.88 2.17 2.05
C ASN A 62 -14.94 0.83 2.79
N GLY A 63 -15.06 -0.29 2.06
CA GLY A 63 -15.05 -1.62 2.68
C GLY A 63 -13.70 -1.97 3.30
N SER A 64 -12.59 -1.50 2.72
CA SER A 64 -11.26 -1.67 3.30
C SER A 64 -11.07 -0.85 4.58
N LEU A 65 -11.56 0.39 4.63
CA LEU A 65 -11.54 1.19 5.86
C LEU A 65 -12.41 0.57 6.96
N ALA A 66 -13.62 0.12 6.62
CA ALA A 66 -14.51 -0.56 7.56
C ALA A 66 -13.91 -1.87 8.09
N LEU A 67 -13.13 -2.58 7.28
CA LEU A 67 -12.39 -3.77 7.71
C LEU A 67 -11.26 -3.40 8.67
N ALA A 68 -10.50 -2.35 8.39
CA ALA A 68 -9.43 -1.86 9.27
C ALA A 68 -9.99 -1.48 10.65
N GLU A 69 -11.11 -0.76 10.71
CA GLU A 69 -11.79 -0.37 11.96
C GLU A 69 -12.23 -1.57 12.81
N LYS A 70 -12.58 -2.68 12.16
CA LYS A 70 -13.08 -3.90 12.81
C LYS A 70 -11.97 -4.90 13.13
N SER A 71 -10.71 -4.61 12.81
CA SER A 71 -9.63 -5.59 12.91
C SER A 71 -9.42 -6.14 14.34
N GLN A 72 -9.83 -5.42 15.38
CA GLN A 72 -9.69 -5.84 16.78
C GLN A 72 -10.65 -6.98 17.18
N ASP A 73 -11.74 -7.18 16.43
CA ASP A 73 -12.72 -8.22 16.67
C ASP A 73 -12.70 -9.21 15.50
N TYR A 74 -12.30 -10.45 15.76
CA TYR A 74 -12.18 -11.48 14.73
C TYR A 74 -13.46 -11.68 13.92
N GLN A 75 -14.61 -11.78 14.58
CA GLN A 75 -15.89 -12.04 13.91
C GLN A 75 -16.33 -10.82 13.10
N ALA A 76 -16.14 -9.61 13.64
CA ALA A 76 -16.42 -8.38 12.94
C ALA A 76 -15.51 -8.18 11.71
N ALA A 77 -14.21 -8.47 11.85
CA ALA A 77 -13.24 -8.41 10.76
C ALA A 77 -13.57 -9.44 9.66
N ARG A 78 -13.88 -10.68 10.04
CA ARG A 78 -14.27 -11.73 9.09
C ARG A 78 -15.56 -11.39 8.34
N SER A 79 -16.55 -10.85 9.04
CA SER A 79 -17.80 -10.38 8.43
C SER A 79 -17.56 -9.21 7.47
N ALA A 80 -16.76 -8.22 7.87
CA ALA A 80 -16.40 -7.09 7.03
C ALA A 80 -15.60 -7.50 5.78
N TYR A 81 -14.68 -8.45 5.92
CA TYR A 81 -13.94 -9.01 4.79
C TYR A 81 -14.88 -9.72 3.80
N ALA A 82 -15.81 -10.54 4.29
CA ALA A 82 -16.80 -11.21 3.44
C ALA A 82 -17.67 -10.19 2.69
N GLN A 83 -18.19 -9.17 3.39
CA GLN A 83 -18.97 -8.09 2.78
C GLN A 83 -18.18 -7.32 1.73
N LEU A 84 -16.91 -7.01 2.01
CA LEU A 84 -16.01 -6.37 1.06
C LEU A 84 -15.90 -7.22 -0.21
N VAL A 85 -15.52 -8.49 -0.11
CA VAL A 85 -15.34 -9.37 -1.29
C VAL A 85 -16.64 -9.56 -2.06
N GLU A 86 -17.77 -9.74 -1.38
CA GLU A 86 -19.08 -9.86 -2.02
C GLU A 86 -19.43 -8.57 -2.78
N SER A 87 -19.25 -7.42 -2.15
CA SER A 87 -19.58 -6.13 -2.76
C SER A 87 -18.78 -5.88 -4.04
N LEU A 88 -17.52 -6.32 -4.13
CA LEU A 88 -16.69 -6.17 -5.33
C LEU A 88 -17.26 -6.88 -6.57
N ASN A 89 -18.12 -7.90 -6.39
CA ASN A 89 -18.75 -8.63 -7.50
C ASN A 89 -20.15 -8.10 -7.86
N GLY A 90 -20.68 -7.12 -7.12
CA GLY A 90 -21.99 -6.51 -7.37
C GLY A 90 -21.97 -5.45 -8.48
N PRO A 91 -23.14 -4.87 -8.80
CA PRO A 91 -23.20 -3.71 -9.69
C PRO A 91 -22.53 -2.51 -9.03
N HIS A 92 -21.67 -1.82 -9.79
CA HIS A 92 -20.97 -0.63 -9.34
C HIS A 92 -21.32 0.56 -10.22
N GLY A 93 -21.46 1.73 -9.61
CA GLY A 93 -21.52 3.01 -10.31
C GLY A 93 -20.19 3.73 -10.16
N ALA A 94 -19.73 4.39 -11.23
CA ALA A 94 -18.59 5.29 -11.15
C ALA A 94 -18.89 6.38 -10.10
N GLN A 95 -18.15 6.39 -9.00
CA GLN A 95 -18.15 7.48 -8.04
C GLN A 95 -16.89 8.30 -8.25
N ASP A 96 -17.05 9.62 -8.35
CA ASP A 96 -15.89 10.51 -8.41
C ASP A 96 -15.20 10.53 -7.04
N LEU A 97 -14.02 9.92 -6.97
CA LEU A 97 -13.19 9.95 -5.78
C LEU A 97 -12.39 11.26 -5.74
N ALA A 98 -12.25 11.85 -4.56
CA ALA A 98 -11.33 12.95 -4.34
C ALA A 98 -9.98 12.41 -3.85
N TRP A 99 -8.89 13.03 -4.29
CA TRP A 99 -7.59 12.85 -3.62
C TRP A 99 -7.68 13.43 -2.21
N LYS A 100 -7.41 12.59 -1.21
CA LYS A 100 -7.45 12.92 0.22
C LYS A 100 -6.61 11.91 0.99
N SER A 101 -6.28 12.20 2.25
CA SER A 101 -5.74 11.18 3.15
C SER A 101 -6.76 10.04 3.29
N VAL A 102 -6.30 8.81 3.11
CA VAL A 102 -7.07 7.60 3.38
C VAL A 102 -6.18 6.56 4.06
N GLY A 103 -6.80 5.81 4.95
CA GLY A 103 -6.11 4.85 5.80
C GLY A 103 -5.42 5.52 6.99
N ASN A 104 -5.15 4.74 8.03
CA ASN A 104 -4.42 5.18 9.19
C ASN A 104 -2.92 5.29 8.86
N ILE A 105 -2.36 6.51 8.96
CA ILE A 105 -0.98 6.79 8.59
C ILE A 105 0.06 6.00 9.43
N VAL A 106 -0.21 5.71 10.71
CA VAL A 106 0.66 4.86 11.54
C VAL A 106 0.75 3.46 10.94
N ASP A 107 -0.39 2.88 10.56
CA ASP A 107 -0.43 1.56 9.94
C ASP A 107 0.27 1.54 8.58
N LEU A 108 0.08 2.58 7.77
CA LEU A 108 0.77 2.73 6.49
C LEU A 108 2.29 2.83 6.70
N MET A 109 2.76 3.62 7.67
CA MET A 109 4.18 3.75 7.99
C MET A 109 4.77 2.46 8.59
N HIS A 110 3.97 1.62 9.25
CA HIS A 110 4.38 0.27 9.62
C HIS A 110 4.40 -0.72 8.44
N GLN A 111 3.62 -0.47 7.39
CA GLN A 111 3.60 -1.28 6.18
C GLN A 111 4.82 -1.00 5.28
N VAL A 112 5.23 0.26 5.15
CA VAL A 112 6.37 0.71 4.33
C VAL A 112 7.66 -0.10 4.57
N PRO A 113 8.20 -0.27 5.79
CA PRO A 113 9.44 -1.02 6.01
C PRO A 113 9.30 -2.50 5.68
N SER A 114 8.11 -3.09 5.86
CA SER A 114 7.83 -4.48 5.48
C SER A 114 7.89 -4.66 3.96
N LEU A 115 7.26 -3.75 3.20
CA LEU A 115 7.30 -3.73 1.74
C LEU A 115 8.72 -3.48 1.22
N ASN A 116 9.42 -2.48 1.76
CA ASN A 116 10.78 -2.13 1.33
C ASN A 116 11.77 -3.29 1.60
N THR A 117 11.67 -3.95 2.76
CA THR A 117 12.52 -5.11 3.07
C THR A 117 12.31 -6.25 2.08
N LYS A 118 11.04 -6.57 1.78
CA LYS A 118 10.69 -7.59 0.77
C LYS A 118 11.19 -7.18 -0.62
N LEU A 119 11.00 -5.92 -1.01
CA LEU A 119 11.44 -5.39 -2.31
C LEU A 119 12.95 -5.52 -2.48
N ARG A 120 13.73 -5.08 -1.48
CA ARG A 120 15.20 -5.22 -1.48
C ARG A 120 15.61 -6.68 -1.63
N GLY A 121 14.94 -7.59 -0.92
CA GLY A 121 15.19 -9.03 -1.02
C GLY A 121 14.87 -9.63 -2.39
N GLN A 122 13.83 -9.13 -3.07
CA GLN A 122 13.47 -9.55 -4.43
C GLN A 122 14.47 -9.03 -5.46
N VAL A 123 14.82 -7.74 -5.38
CA VAL A 123 15.68 -7.08 -6.37
C VAL A 123 17.15 -7.51 -6.25
N ARG A 124 17.66 -7.67 -5.02
CA ARG A 124 19.08 -8.06 -4.82
C ARG A 124 19.37 -9.52 -5.13
N SER A 125 18.37 -10.40 -5.06
CA SER A 125 18.55 -11.80 -5.46
C SER A 125 18.34 -11.94 -6.97
N ALA A 126 19.39 -12.31 -7.70
CA ALA A 126 19.29 -12.52 -9.16
C ALA A 126 18.25 -13.61 -9.50
N GLU A 127 18.21 -14.68 -8.71
CA GLU A 127 17.22 -15.76 -8.86
C GLU A 127 15.79 -15.24 -8.70
N ARG A 128 15.49 -14.53 -7.60
CA ARG A 128 14.14 -14.01 -7.33
C ARG A 128 13.73 -12.94 -8.33
N PHE A 129 14.65 -12.05 -8.71
CA PHE A 129 14.40 -11.04 -9.73
C PHE A 129 14.00 -11.67 -11.06
N SER A 130 14.68 -12.76 -11.46
CA SER A 130 14.35 -13.46 -12.72
C SER A 130 13.07 -14.29 -12.63
N LYS A 131 12.81 -14.96 -11.50
CA LYS A 131 11.65 -15.87 -11.35
C LYS A 131 10.34 -15.16 -11.02
N SER A 132 10.41 -14.04 -10.31
CA SER A 132 9.23 -13.34 -9.79
C SER A 132 9.37 -11.81 -9.89
N PRO A 133 9.67 -11.24 -11.07
CA PRO A 133 9.79 -9.79 -11.23
C PRO A 133 8.49 -9.05 -10.88
N ASP A 134 7.33 -9.66 -11.14
CA ASP A 134 6.03 -9.08 -10.81
C ASP A 134 5.84 -8.84 -9.30
N VAL A 135 6.50 -9.64 -8.45
CA VAL A 135 6.46 -9.42 -7.00
C VAL A 135 7.24 -8.15 -6.65
N ALA A 136 8.44 -7.95 -7.21
CA ALA A 136 9.20 -6.73 -7.01
C ALA A 136 8.47 -5.50 -7.56
N ALA A 137 7.91 -5.61 -8.77
CA ALA A 137 7.13 -4.53 -9.39
C ALA A 137 5.92 -4.18 -8.51
N GLY A 138 5.18 -5.19 -8.05
CA GLY A 138 4.04 -5.01 -7.15
C GLY A 138 4.39 -4.28 -5.86
N LEU A 139 5.46 -4.70 -5.18
CA LEU A 139 5.92 -4.06 -3.94
C LEU A 139 6.32 -2.60 -4.17
N ALA A 140 7.08 -2.32 -5.23
CA ALA A 140 7.48 -0.96 -5.59
C ALA A 140 6.26 -0.08 -5.94
N ALA A 141 5.29 -0.62 -6.69
CA ALA A 141 4.07 0.11 -7.02
C ALA A 141 3.21 0.41 -5.77
N THR A 142 3.15 -0.54 -4.82
CA THR A 142 2.43 -0.32 -3.54
C THR A 142 3.11 0.78 -2.71
N LEU A 143 4.44 0.81 -2.65
CA LEU A 143 5.18 1.89 -1.99
C LEU A 143 4.86 3.25 -2.63
N ALA A 144 4.89 3.33 -3.96
CA ALA A 144 4.53 4.56 -4.67
C ALA A 144 3.08 5.01 -4.38
N ALA A 145 2.14 4.07 -4.31
CA ALA A 145 0.75 4.35 -3.99
C ALA A 145 0.58 4.90 -2.55
N ILE A 146 1.26 4.29 -1.57
CA ILE A 146 1.27 4.78 -0.18
C ILE A 146 1.83 6.19 -0.12
N SER A 147 2.98 6.44 -0.74
CA SER A 147 3.59 7.76 -0.76
C SER A 147 2.71 8.82 -1.43
N GLN A 148 2.01 8.47 -2.52
CA GLN A 148 1.07 9.37 -3.19
C GLN A 148 -0.10 9.78 -2.29
N VAL A 149 -0.67 8.85 -1.52
CA VAL A 149 -1.78 9.16 -0.61
C VAL A 149 -1.29 9.90 0.63
N ALA A 150 -0.10 9.56 1.15
CA ALA A 150 0.49 10.21 2.32
C ALA A 150 0.73 11.72 2.12
N LEU A 151 0.88 12.19 0.88
CA LEU A 151 0.94 13.64 0.54
C LEU A 151 -0.21 14.45 1.15
N PHE A 152 -1.37 13.83 1.33
CA PHE A 152 -2.59 14.48 1.80
C PHE A 152 -2.81 14.32 3.31
N ASP A 153 -1.89 13.67 4.01
CA ASP A 153 -1.93 13.51 5.46
C ASP A 153 -0.84 14.34 6.12
N ASN A 154 -1.22 15.43 6.77
CA ASN A 154 -0.31 16.32 7.47
C ASN A 154 -0.38 16.17 8.99
N SER A 155 -0.93 15.07 9.51
CA SER A 155 -1.13 14.88 10.96
C SER A 155 0.17 14.89 11.77
N TYR A 156 1.32 14.63 11.12
CA TYR A 156 2.65 14.64 11.73
C TYR A 156 3.40 15.96 11.59
N CYS A 157 2.85 16.93 10.87
CA CYS A 157 3.52 18.20 10.61
C CYS A 157 3.18 19.20 11.72
N ALA A 158 4.18 19.78 12.37
CA ALA A 158 3.94 20.79 13.41
C ALA A 158 3.57 22.16 12.80
N ASP A 159 4.10 22.48 11.62
CA ASP A 159 3.89 23.76 10.94
C ASP A 159 3.92 23.64 9.40
N GLN A 160 3.91 24.77 8.70
CA GLN A 160 3.92 24.82 7.24
C GLN A 160 5.26 24.37 6.62
N ALA A 161 6.38 24.57 7.31
CA ALA A 161 7.69 24.13 6.83
C ALA A 161 7.80 22.60 6.91
N ASP A 162 7.26 22.01 7.97
CA ASP A 162 7.10 20.55 8.07
C ASP A 162 6.19 20.02 6.97
N GLN A 163 5.04 20.67 6.70
CA GLN A 163 4.15 20.26 5.61
C GLN A 163 4.85 20.28 4.24
N ALA A 164 5.64 21.30 3.96
CA ALA A 164 6.41 21.37 2.72
C ALA A 164 7.43 20.23 2.63
N SER A 165 8.16 19.96 3.72
CA SER A 165 9.15 18.89 3.80
C SER A 165 8.50 17.50 3.66
N TRP A 166 7.36 17.30 4.30
CA TRP A 166 6.58 16.06 4.24
C TRP A 166 6.11 15.77 2.82
N VAL A 167 5.54 16.78 2.14
CA VAL A 167 5.09 16.67 0.75
C VAL A 167 6.26 16.35 -0.17
N GLU A 168 7.41 17.01 0.02
CA GLU A 168 8.63 16.74 -0.75
C GLU A 168 9.11 15.30 -0.56
N LEU A 169 9.26 14.84 0.68
CA LEU A 169 9.75 13.49 0.99
C LEU A 169 8.79 12.39 0.50
N CYS A 170 7.48 12.59 0.63
CA CYS A 170 6.49 11.71 0.04
C CYS A 170 6.61 11.66 -1.49
N GLY A 171 6.80 12.81 -2.14
CA GLY A 171 7.04 12.90 -3.59
C GLY A 171 8.31 12.16 -4.03
N LEU A 172 9.41 12.35 -3.31
CA LEU A 172 10.68 11.68 -3.58
C LEU A 172 10.57 10.16 -3.41
N MET A 173 9.90 9.69 -2.35
CA MET A 173 9.68 8.25 -2.13
C MET A 173 8.81 7.64 -3.24
N ARG A 174 7.75 8.34 -3.65
CA ARG A 174 6.86 7.92 -4.76
C ARG A 174 7.66 7.75 -6.04
N ASP A 175 8.46 8.74 -6.39
CA ASP A 175 9.22 8.77 -7.64
C ASP A 175 10.36 7.74 -7.62
N ALA A 176 11.08 7.59 -6.51
CA ALA A 176 12.10 6.55 -6.37
C ALA A 176 11.49 5.12 -6.47
N ALA A 177 10.32 4.90 -5.87
CA ALA A 177 9.60 3.63 -5.99
C ALA A 177 9.11 3.36 -7.42
N ARG A 178 8.67 4.39 -8.15
CA ARG A 178 8.38 4.31 -9.60
C ARG A 178 9.62 3.91 -10.39
N ASP A 179 10.79 4.50 -10.10
CA ASP A 179 12.02 4.22 -10.85
C ASP A 179 12.51 2.78 -10.61
N VAL A 180 12.35 2.24 -9.39
CA VAL A 180 12.55 0.80 -9.13
C VAL A 180 11.56 -0.05 -9.93
N ASN A 181 10.27 0.31 -9.94
CA ASN A 181 9.25 -0.41 -10.69
C ASN A 181 9.58 -0.49 -12.19
N GLN A 182 9.98 0.63 -12.78
CA GLN A 182 10.34 0.72 -14.20
C GLN A 182 11.57 -0.14 -14.53
N ALA A 183 12.60 -0.11 -13.69
CA ALA A 183 13.78 -0.96 -13.86
C ALA A 183 13.44 -2.46 -13.75
N VAL A 184 12.60 -2.83 -12.78
CA VAL A 184 12.09 -4.22 -12.66
C VAL A 184 11.32 -4.63 -13.91
N ARG A 185 10.39 -3.80 -14.39
CA ARG A 185 9.57 -4.10 -15.58
C ARG A 185 10.37 -4.19 -16.87
N SER A 186 11.49 -3.48 -16.96
CA SER A 186 12.42 -3.57 -18.10
C SER A 186 13.40 -4.75 -18.00
N GLY A 187 13.35 -5.53 -16.92
CA GLY A 187 14.29 -6.63 -16.68
C GLY A 187 15.70 -6.17 -16.31
N ASP A 188 15.89 -4.88 -16.03
CA ASP A 188 17.19 -4.31 -15.68
C ASP A 188 17.40 -4.37 -14.16
N ARG A 189 18.00 -5.48 -13.72
CA ARG A 189 18.28 -5.71 -12.30
C ARG A 189 19.28 -4.70 -11.74
N ASP A 190 20.30 -4.33 -12.51
CA ASP A 190 21.37 -3.48 -11.99
C ASP A 190 20.85 -2.06 -11.76
N SER A 191 20.05 -1.54 -12.70
CA SER A 191 19.30 -0.29 -12.49
C SER A 191 18.30 -0.42 -11.34
N ALA A 192 17.60 -1.55 -11.18
CA ALA A 192 16.69 -1.75 -10.06
C ALA A 192 17.43 -1.73 -8.72
N VAL A 193 18.61 -2.35 -8.62
CA VAL A 193 19.47 -2.33 -7.44
C VAL A 193 19.97 -0.92 -7.14
N GLU A 194 20.38 -0.17 -8.17
CA GLU A 194 20.82 1.21 -8.02
C GLU A 194 19.69 2.11 -7.51
N ASN A 195 18.49 1.97 -8.09
CA ASN A 195 17.30 2.74 -7.70
C ASN A 195 16.78 2.40 -6.29
N LEU A 196 17.25 1.31 -5.65
CA LEU A 196 16.99 1.09 -4.21
C LEU A 196 17.68 2.11 -3.31
N LYS A 197 18.79 2.73 -3.75
CA LYS A 197 19.54 3.71 -2.95
C LYS A 197 18.72 4.98 -2.69
N PRO A 198 18.20 5.69 -3.71
CA PRO A 198 17.36 6.86 -3.46
C PRO A 198 16.11 6.49 -2.66
N LEU A 199 15.47 5.35 -2.93
CA LEU A 199 14.31 4.89 -2.15
C LEU A 199 14.65 4.62 -0.67
N THR A 200 15.83 4.08 -0.38
CA THR A 200 16.25 3.86 1.01
C THR A 200 16.51 5.20 1.69
N ARG A 201 17.18 6.12 1.00
CA ARG A 201 17.49 7.45 1.50
C ARG A 201 16.24 8.24 1.87
N THR A 202 15.16 8.15 1.08
CA THR A 202 13.90 8.83 1.42
C THR A 202 13.29 8.33 2.73
N CYS A 203 13.45 7.03 3.05
CA CYS A 203 13.01 6.50 4.33
C CYS A 203 13.86 7.02 5.49
N ASP A 204 15.18 7.11 5.31
CA ASP A 204 16.10 7.60 6.32
C ASP A 204 15.88 9.10 6.59
N ASP A 205 15.76 9.91 5.53
CA ASP A 205 15.53 11.36 5.60
C ASP A 205 14.15 11.66 6.24
N CYS A 206 13.11 10.91 5.89
CA CYS A 206 11.79 11.04 6.51
C CYS A 206 11.81 10.68 8.00
N HIS A 207 12.44 9.56 8.37
CA HIS A 207 12.56 9.20 9.79
C HIS A 207 13.43 10.18 10.58
N ALA A 208 14.44 10.81 9.98
CA ALA A 208 15.26 11.80 10.68
C ALA A 208 14.47 13.05 11.09
N GLN A 209 13.39 13.38 10.36
CA GLN A 209 12.58 14.57 10.61
C GLN A 209 11.26 14.27 11.34
N PHE A 210 10.59 13.16 11.01
CA PHE A 210 9.20 12.91 11.43
C PHE A 210 9.01 11.67 12.31
N LYS A 211 10.09 10.93 12.61
CA LYS A 211 10.01 9.78 13.52
C LYS A 211 10.49 10.20 14.91
N ASP A 212 9.53 10.30 15.83
CA ASP A 212 9.80 10.37 17.27
C ASP A 212 10.46 9.08 17.79
#